data_AF-V5EDX3-F1
#
_entry.id   AF-V5EDX3-F1
#
_cell.length_a   1.000
_cell.length_b   1.000
_cell.length_c   1.000
_cell.angle_alpha   90.00
_cell.angle_beta   90.00
_cell.angle_gamma   90.00
#
_symmetry.space_group_name_H-M   'P 1'
#
loop_
_entity.id
_entity.type
_entity.pdbx_description
1 polymer ?
#
loop_
_entity_poly.entity_id
_entity_poly.type
_entity_poly.pdbx_seq_one_letter_code
_entity_poly.pdbx_strand_id
1 'polypeptide(L)'
;MSSITDKAANFISRVNPLKDPGFAQDASRALHYNYGPVSILAAFAGSHLLLQHRLPMLFYGLDQNVYPRDDLRVNGEKHVASGKITQAQLRRLKRWEAAHYNAIENLPIFIGSILSLQFAGAPNRLINRVAGVYLSARAAFAALYIFNEDETLAYARTVAWWTGNITCIYGLVKAARFLNHGVAAGSPAL
;
A
#
# COMPACT_ATOMS: atom_id res chain seq x y z
N MET A 1 30.82 18.20 -29.57
CA MET A 1 30.36 17.79 -28.23
C MET A 1 28.88 17.47 -28.31
N SER A 2 28.42 16.29 -27.88
CA SER A 2 26.97 15.99 -27.91
C SER A 2 26.26 16.83 -26.85
N SER A 3 25.10 17.39 -27.20
CA SER A 3 24.28 18.18 -26.28
C SER A 3 23.77 17.30 -25.12
N ILE A 4 23.41 17.93 -24.00
CA ILE A 4 22.71 17.26 -22.88
C ILE A 4 21.43 16.57 -23.39
N THR A 5 20.75 17.19 -24.35
CA THR A 5 19.56 16.64 -25.01
C THR A 5 19.86 15.34 -25.76
N ASP A 6 20.99 15.26 -26.48
CA ASP A 6 21.38 14.06 -27.22
C ASP A 6 21.73 12.90 -26.28
N LYS A 7 22.34 13.22 -25.12
CA LYS A 7 22.64 12.23 -24.09
C LYS A 7 21.36 11.70 -23.43
N ALA A 8 20.39 12.57 -23.15
CA ALA A 8 19.09 12.18 -22.61
C ALA A 8 18.29 11.33 -23.62
N ALA A 9 18.25 11.74 -24.89
CA ALA A 9 17.59 10.99 -25.95
C ALA A 9 18.23 9.61 -26.17
N ASN A 10 19.57 9.54 -26.18
CA ASN A 10 20.29 8.26 -26.27
C ASN A 10 20.07 7.37 -25.05
N PHE A 11 19.99 7.94 -23.85
CA PHE A 11 19.68 7.19 -22.64
C PHE A 11 18.27 6.59 -22.72
N ILE A 12 17.25 7.43 -22.96
CA ILE A 12 15.84 7.00 -23.11
C ILE A 12 15.72 5.94 -24.22
N SER A 13 16.39 6.16 -25.35
CA SER A 13 16.44 5.23 -26.49
C SER A 13 17.04 3.87 -26.14
N ARG A 14 18.03 3.81 -25.25
CA ARG A 14 18.69 2.58 -24.78
C ARG A 14 17.89 1.87 -23.70
N VAL A 15 17.22 2.61 -22.82
CA VAL A 15 16.42 2.03 -21.74
C VAL A 15 14.96 1.82 -22.11
N ASN A 16 14.55 2.10 -23.35
CA ASN A 16 13.18 1.93 -23.80
C ASN A 16 12.84 0.43 -23.92
N PRO A 17 12.07 -0.15 -22.99
CA PRO A 17 11.73 -1.57 -23.05
C PRO A 17 10.82 -1.90 -24.23
N LEU A 18 10.14 -0.90 -24.82
CA LEU A 18 9.28 -1.07 -25.99
C LEU A 18 10.05 -1.43 -27.27
N LYS A 19 11.39 -1.30 -27.28
CA LYS A 19 12.23 -1.73 -28.40
C LYS A 19 12.57 -3.22 -28.38
N ASP A 20 12.36 -3.89 -27.25
CA ASP A 20 12.57 -5.32 -27.16
C ASP A 20 11.38 -6.06 -27.80
N PRO A 21 11.61 -6.86 -28.87
CA PRO A 21 10.55 -7.62 -29.53
C PRO A 21 9.88 -8.65 -28.59
N GLY A 22 10.56 -9.08 -27.52
CA GLY A 22 10.00 -9.95 -26.49
C GLY A 22 9.14 -9.23 -25.45
N PHE A 23 9.27 -7.90 -25.30
CA PHE A 23 8.61 -7.16 -24.22
C PHE A 23 7.08 -7.30 -24.24
N ALA A 24 6.45 -7.25 -25.41
CA ALA A 24 5.00 -7.42 -25.51
C ALA A 24 4.56 -8.84 -25.10
N GLN A 25 5.37 -9.85 -25.44
CA GLN A 25 5.10 -11.25 -25.08
C GLN A 25 5.35 -11.50 -23.59
N ASP A 26 6.38 -10.89 -23.01
CA ASP A 26 6.68 -11.02 -21.59
C ASP A 26 5.71 -10.20 -20.72
N ALA A 27 5.28 -9.03 -21.18
CA ALA A 27 4.21 -8.26 -20.55
C ALA A 27 2.87 -9.01 -20.58
N SER A 28 2.56 -9.71 -21.68
CA SER A 28 1.35 -10.55 -21.75
C SER A 28 1.45 -11.76 -20.83
N ARG A 29 2.60 -12.45 -20.77
CA ARG A 29 2.89 -13.50 -19.77
C ARG A 29 2.76 -12.99 -18.35
N ALA A 30 3.23 -11.78 -18.06
CA ALA A 30 3.15 -11.18 -16.74
C ALA A 30 1.71 -10.98 -16.26
N LEU A 31 0.75 -10.75 -17.18
CA LEU A 31 -0.67 -10.66 -16.87
C LEU A 31 -1.29 -12.02 -16.49
N HIS A 32 -0.63 -13.14 -16.85
CA HIS A 32 -1.07 -14.48 -16.53
C HIS A 32 -0.52 -15.01 -15.20
N TYR A 33 0.49 -14.38 -14.60
CA TYR A 33 0.94 -14.75 -13.25
C TYR A 33 -0.08 -14.33 -12.18
N ASN A 34 -0.23 -15.15 -11.14
CA ASN A 34 -1.02 -14.80 -9.97
C ASN A 34 -0.10 -14.15 -8.91
N TYR A 35 -0.18 -12.84 -8.75
CA TYR A 35 0.56 -12.11 -7.73
C TYR A 35 -0.17 -12.02 -6.38
N GLY A 36 -1.31 -12.69 -6.21
CA GLY A 36 -2.12 -12.67 -4.99
C GLY A 36 -1.31 -12.95 -3.71
N PRO A 37 -0.62 -14.10 -3.59
CA PRO A 37 0.15 -14.42 -2.39
C PRO A 37 1.27 -13.41 -2.10
N VAL A 38 2.02 -13.00 -3.12
CA VAL A 38 3.10 -12.01 -2.97
C VAL A 38 2.55 -10.63 -2.60
N SER A 39 1.36 -10.27 -3.09
CA SER A 39 0.72 -9.00 -2.75
C SER A 39 0.26 -8.96 -1.28
N ILE A 40 -0.18 -10.09 -0.72
CA ILE A 40 -0.47 -10.22 0.72
C ILE A 40 0.80 -10.01 1.54
N LEU A 41 1.91 -10.64 1.14
CA LEU A 41 3.21 -10.44 1.78
C LEU A 41 3.65 -8.97 1.67
N ALA A 42 3.47 -8.33 0.51
CA ALA A 42 3.81 -6.93 0.31
C ALA A 42 2.97 -6.00 1.21
N ALA A 43 1.67 -6.26 1.37
CA ALA A 43 0.81 -5.50 2.28
C ALA A 43 1.20 -5.70 3.75
N PHE A 44 1.56 -6.92 4.14
CA PHE A 44 2.09 -7.22 5.47
C PHE A 44 3.41 -6.49 5.71
N ALA A 45 4.38 -6.58 4.79
CA ALA A 45 5.66 -5.88 4.89
C ALA A 45 5.48 -4.36 4.93
N GLY A 46 4.58 -3.82 4.10
CA GLY A 46 4.23 -2.40 4.11
C GLY A 46 3.70 -1.93 5.46
N SER A 47 2.77 -2.66 6.05
CA SER A 47 2.18 -2.33 7.36
C SER A 47 3.17 -2.56 8.51
N HIS A 48 3.77 -3.74 8.63
CA HIS A 48 4.50 -4.17 9.82
C HIS A 48 6.00 -3.86 9.78
N LEU A 49 6.60 -3.66 8.60
CA LEU A 49 8.04 -3.43 8.45
C LEU A 49 8.36 -2.00 8.00
N LEU A 50 7.61 -1.46 7.04
CA LEU A 50 7.88 -0.11 6.52
C LEU A 50 7.18 0.98 7.33
N LEU A 51 5.90 0.78 7.66
CA LEU A 51 5.12 1.79 8.38
C LEU A 51 5.24 1.71 9.90
N GLN A 52 5.99 0.76 10.46
CA GLN A 52 6.23 0.72 11.90
C GLN A 52 6.81 2.06 12.39
N HIS A 53 6.07 2.75 13.25
CA HIS A 53 6.46 4.07 13.79
C HIS A 53 7.63 3.99 14.78
N ARG A 54 8.00 2.78 15.22
CA ARG A 54 9.13 2.55 16.11
C ARG A 54 10.48 2.78 15.46
N LEU A 55 10.62 2.50 14.16
CA LEU A 55 11.87 2.74 13.43
C LEU A 55 12.33 4.20 13.52
N PRO A 56 11.50 5.21 13.17
CA PRO A 56 11.92 6.61 13.34
C PRO A 56 12.13 7.00 14.80
N MET A 57 11.38 6.43 15.76
CA MET A 57 11.59 6.68 17.19
C MET A 57 12.93 6.15 17.71
N LEU A 58 13.39 5.01 17.19
CA LEU A 58 14.72 4.46 17.49
C LEU A 58 15.82 5.43 17.05
N PHE A 59 15.71 6.00 15.84
CA PHE A 59 16.66 7.00 15.35
C PHE A 59 16.66 8.29 16.18
N TYR A 60 15.55 8.65 16.81
CA TYR A 60 15.46 9.78 17.75
C TYR A 60 15.82 9.42 19.20
N GLY A 61 16.13 8.15 19.50
CA GLY A 61 16.41 7.70 20.88
C GLY A 61 15.20 7.83 21.82
N LEU A 62 13.98 7.67 21.29
CA LEU A 62 12.72 7.81 22.03
C LEU A 62 12.08 6.47 22.40
N ASP A 63 12.48 5.38 21.73
CA ASP A 63 11.84 4.07 21.85
C ASP A 63 12.03 3.48 23.26
N GLN A 64 10.94 3.27 23.98
CA GLN A 64 10.92 2.54 25.25
C GLN A 64 10.15 1.23 25.08
N ASN A 65 10.82 0.10 25.28
CA ASN A 65 10.17 -1.19 25.11
C ASN A 65 9.33 -1.63 26.32
N VAL A 66 9.30 -0.82 27.40
CA VAL A 66 8.52 -1.13 28.61
C VAL A 66 7.03 -0.82 28.40
N TYR A 67 6.72 0.36 27.86
CA TYR A 67 5.34 0.79 27.55
C TYR A 67 5.27 1.49 26.19
N PRO A 68 5.48 0.75 25.08
CA PRO A 68 5.70 1.35 23.76
C PRO A 68 4.53 2.16 23.22
N ARG A 69 3.30 1.91 23.71
CA ARG A 69 2.10 2.68 23.32
C ARG A 69 2.04 4.08 23.98
N ASP A 70 2.86 4.31 24.99
CA ASP A 70 2.86 5.56 25.77
C ASP A 70 4.00 6.51 25.39
N ASP A 71 4.97 6.04 24.58
CA ASP A 71 6.13 6.81 24.16
C ASP A 71 5.75 8.17 23.54
N LEU A 72 4.87 8.15 22.53
CA LEU A 72 4.42 9.39 21.88
C LEU A 72 3.23 10.04 22.59
N ARG A 73 2.33 9.22 23.15
CA ARG A 73 1.08 9.68 23.77
C ARG A 73 1.32 10.43 25.08
N VAL A 74 2.19 9.89 25.94
CA VAL A 74 2.46 10.41 27.29
C VAL A 74 3.79 11.14 27.34
N ASN A 75 4.83 10.60 26.71
CA ASN A 75 6.18 11.14 26.83
C ASN A 75 6.57 12.10 25.70
N GLY A 76 5.77 12.19 24.63
CA GLY A 76 6.06 13.05 23.47
C GLY A 76 6.36 14.50 23.82
N GLU A 77 5.50 15.15 24.61
CA GLU A 77 5.70 16.56 25.01
C GLU A 77 6.92 16.72 25.94
N LYS A 78 7.25 15.71 26.76
CA LYS A 78 8.46 15.72 27.59
C LYS A 78 9.71 15.70 26.72
N HIS A 79 9.71 14.93 25.63
CA HIS A 79 10.82 14.88 24.69
C HIS A 79 11.03 16.22 23.98
N VAL A 80 9.94 16.92 23.67
CA VAL A 80 10.00 18.29 23.13
C VAL A 80 10.54 19.27 24.18
N ALA A 81 10.02 19.25 25.40
CA ALA A 81 10.47 20.12 26.48
C ALA A 81 11.96 19.91 26.82
N SER A 82 12.44 18.67 26.71
CA SER A 82 13.86 18.32 26.88
C SER A 82 14.76 18.70 25.70
N GLY A 83 14.20 19.18 24.59
CA GLY A 83 14.94 19.52 23.37
C GLY A 83 15.41 18.32 22.53
N LYS A 84 15.00 17.08 22.85
CA LYS A 84 15.36 15.88 22.08
C LYS A 84 14.73 15.87 20.69
N ILE A 85 13.51 16.39 20.56
CA ILE A 85 12.81 16.55 19.29
C ILE A 85 12.11 17.90 19.23
N THR A 86 11.84 18.37 18.02
CA THR A 86 11.02 19.54 17.75
C THR A 86 9.53 19.20 17.78
N GLN A 87 8.66 20.21 17.92
CA GLN A 87 7.23 19.99 17.81
C GLN A 87 6.79 19.44 16.44
N ALA A 88 7.45 19.87 15.36
CA ALA A 88 7.16 19.34 14.02
C ALA A 88 7.49 17.84 13.92
N GLN A 89 8.59 17.39 14.51
CA GLN A 89 8.96 15.98 14.58
C GLN A 89 7.94 15.18 15.41
N LEU A 90 7.50 15.69 16.56
CA LEU A 90 6.47 15.03 17.37
C LEU A 90 5.16 14.87 16.59
N ARG A 91 4.68 15.92 15.91
CA ARG A 91 3.46 15.85 15.10
C ARG A 91 3.59 14.82 13.96
N ARG A 92 4.74 14.78 13.29
CA ARG A 92 5.01 13.78 12.24
C ARG A 92 5.02 12.35 12.79
N LEU A 93 5.64 12.12 13.96
CA LEU A 93 5.66 10.81 14.61
C LEU A 93 4.24 10.34 14.98
N LYS A 94 3.41 11.23 15.55
CA LYS A 94 1.98 10.94 15.84
C LYS A 94 1.21 10.56 14.57
N ARG A 95 1.44 11.25 13.45
CA ARG A 95 0.82 10.89 12.16
C ARG A 95 1.33 9.56 11.59
N TRP A 96 2.61 9.26 11.77
CA TRP A 96 3.19 7.98 11.38
C TRP A 96 2.59 6.82 12.19
N GLU A 97 2.47 6.99 13.49
CA GLU A 97 1.78 6.02 14.36
C GLU A 97 0.34 5.79 13.90
N ALA A 98 -0.42 6.86 13.63
CA ALA A 98 -1.78 6.74 13.11
C ALA A 98 -1.84 6.03 11.75
N ALA A 99 -0.90 6.32 10.84
CA ALA A 99 -0.80 5.66 9.54
C ALA A 99 -0.48 4.16 9.68
N HIS A 100 0.38 3.80 10.64
CA HIS A 100 0.72 2.41 10.97
C HIS A 100 -0.50 1.63 11.42
N TYR A 101 -1.21 2.12 12.44
CA TYR A 101 -2.40 1.44 12.96
C TYR A 101 -3.48 1.32 11.89
N ASN A 102 -3.72 2.37 11.10
CA ASN A 102 -4.67 2.29 10.00
C ASN A 102 -4.28 1.23 8.95
N ALA A 103 -2.98 1.04 8.68
CA ALA A 103 -2.51 0.00 7.77
C ALA A 103 -2.74 -1.41 8.34
N ILE A 104 -2.56 -1.59 9.65
CA ILE A 104 -2.85 -2.87 10.34
C ILE A 104 -4.35 -3.17 10.30
N GLU A 105 -5.20 -2.19 10.66
CA GLU A 105 -6.66 -2.34 10.68
C GLU A 105 -7.24 -2.69 9.31
N ASN A 106 -6.62 -2.20 8.24
CA ASN A 106 -7.08 -2.41 6.87
C ASN A 106 -6.51 -3.68 6.22
N LEU A 107 -5.49 -4.31 6.83
CA LEU A 107 -4.86 -5.50 6.28
C LEU A 107 -5.83 -6.71 6.16
N PRO A 108 -6.70 -7.01 7.15
CA PRO A 108 -7.62 -8.14 7.06
C PRO A 108 -8.58 -8.10 5.87
N ILE A 109 -9.16 -6.92 5.56
CA ILE A 109 -10.09 -6.81 4.43
C ILE A 109 -9.38 -7.00 3.08
N PHE A 110 -8.11 -6.60 2.98
CA PHE A 110 -7.30 -6.86 1.79
C PHE A 110 -6.98 -8.34 1.63
N ILE A 111 -6.48 -8.99 2.70
CA ILE A 111 -6.21 -10.43 2.72
C ILE A 111 -7.47 -11.21 2.33
N GLY A 112 -8.60 -10.89 2.97
CA GLY A 112 -9.89 -11.52 2.67
C GLY A 112 -10.28 -11.36 1.21
N SER A 113 -10.17 -10.15 0.65
CA SER A 113 -10.50 -9.88 -0.75
C SER A 113 -9.65 -10.71 -1.73
N ILE A 114 -8.34 -10.77 -1.53
CA ILE A 114 -7.43 -11.55 -2.40
C ILE A 114 -7.67 -13.05 -2.25
N LEU A 115 -7.85 -13.56 -1.02
CA LEU A 115 -8.14 -14.97 -0.80
C LEU A 115 -9.50 -15.37 -1.38
N SER A 116 -10.54 -14.55 -1.21
CA SER A 116 -11.85 -14.81 -1.80
C SER A 116 -11.81 -14.86 -3.32
N LEU A 117 -11.07 -13.95 -3.98
CA LEU A 117 -10.91 -13.99 -5.44
C LEU A 117 -10.17 -15.24 -5.91
N GLN A 118 -9.10 -15.64 -5.21
CA GLN A 118 -8.37 -16.87 -5.51
C GLN A 118 -9.25 -18.12 -5.32
N PHE A 119 -9.96 -18.19 -4.20
CA PHE A 119 -10.89 -19.27 -3.89
C PHE A 119 -12.00 -19.37 -4.94
N ALA A 120 -12.52 -18.23 -5.40
CA ALA A 120 -13.55 -18.17 -6.44
C ALA A 120 -13.04 -18.49 -7.86
N GLY A 121 -11.75 -18.81 -8.04
CA GLY A 121 -11.17 -19.07 -9.35
C GLY A 121 -11.19 -17.84 -10.29
N ALA A 122 -11.15 -16.64 -9.73
CA ALA A 122 -11.18 -15.41 -10.52
C ALA A 122 -9.93 -15.29 -11.41
N PRO A 123 -10.03 -14.63 -12.59
CA PRO A 123 -8.88 -14.47 -13.48
C PRO A 123 -7.72 -13.73 -12.80
N ASN A 124 -6.47 -14.18 -13.04
CA ASN A 124 -5.26 -13.58 -12.46
C ASN A 124 -5.16 -12.08 -12.73
N ARG A 125 -5.58 -11.63 -13.92
CA ARG A 125 -5.66 -10.19 -14.26
C ARG A 125 -6.53 -9.39 -13.28
N LEU A 126 -7.65 -9.95 -12.80
CA LEU A 126 -8.52 -9.30 -11.83
C LEU A 126 -7.86 -9.26 -10.44
N ILE A 127 -7.29 -10.39 -9.99
CA ILE A 127 -6.57 -10.49 -8.71
C ILE A 127 -5.45 -9.45 -8.67
N ASN A 128 -4.61 -9.42 -9.71
CA ASN A 128 -3.48 -8.50 -9.81
C ASN A 128 -3.91 -7.04 -9.86
N ARG A 129 -5.04 -6.73 -10.50
CA ARG A 129 -5.59 -5.37 -10.55
C ARG A 129 -6.06 -4.92 -9.16
N VAL A 130 -6.79 -5.77 -8.44
CA VAL A 130 -7.25 -5.48 -7.06
C VAL A 130 -6.05 -5.28 -6.14
N ALA A 131 -5.07 -6.18 -6.22
CA ALA A 131 -3.80 -6.08 -5.48
C ALA A 131 -3.04 -4.78 -5.77
N GLY A 132 -2.80 -4.48 -7.05
CA GLY A 132 -2.04 -3.31 -7.47
C GLY A 132 -2.70 -2.00 -7.05
N VAL A 133 -4.00 -1.85 -7.31
CA VAL A 133 -4.74 -0.62 -6.93
C VAL A 133 -4.74 -0.45 -5.42
N TYR A 134 -4.95 -1.53 -4.65
CA TYR A 134 -4.89 -1.46 -3.19
C TYR A 134 -3.51 -1.00 -2.71
N LEU A 135 -2.44 -1.68 -3.11
CA LEU A 135 -1.08 -1.37 -2.65
C LEU A 135 -0.66 0.06 -3.00
N SER A 136 -0.96 0.51 -4.22
CA SER A 136 -0.69 1.90 -4.63
C SER A 136 -1.50 2.90 -3.83
N ALA A 137 -2.79 2.65 -3.59
CA ALA A 137 -3.64 3.52 -2.78
C ALA A 137 -3.16 3.60 -1.33
N ARG A 138 -2.69 2.47 -0.75
CA ARG A 138 -2.12 2.44 0.61
C ARG A 138 -0.78 3.17 0.71
N ALA A 139 0.08 3.05 -0.29
CA ALA A 139 1.34 3.80 -0.35
C ALA A 139 1.09 5.30 -0.42
N ALA A 140 0.17 5.74 -1.30
CA ALA A 140 -0.23 7.13 -1.43
C ALA A 140 -0.87 7.66 -0.13
N PHE A 141 -1.79 6.90 0.47
CA PHE A 141 -2.41 7.23 1.75
C PHE A 141 -1.36 7.45 2.85
N ALA A 142 -0.40 6.53 3.00
CA ALA A 142 0.62 6.62 4.03
C ALA A 142 1.55 7.83 3.82
N ALA A 143 1.96 8.09 2.58
CA ALA A 143 2.77 9.26 2.25
C ALA A 143 2.04 10.56 2.57
N LEU A 144 0.78 10.69 2.13
CA LEU A 144 -0.06 11.86 2.43
C LEU A 144 -0.32 12.03 3.93
N TYR A 145 -0.44 10.94 4.69
CA TYR A 145 -0.64 11.03 6.13
C TYR A 145 0.62 11.49 6.86
N ILE A 146 1.77 10.87 6.56
CA ILE A 146 3.00 11.11 7.33
C ILE A 146 3.55 12.52 7.05
N PHE A 147 3.61 12.91 5.78
CA PHE A 147 4.42 14.05 5.35
C PHE A 147 3.67 15.36 5.22
N ASN A 148 2.34 15.34 5.29
CA ASN A 148 1.56 16.53 5.03
C ASN A 148 0.76 17.00 6.25
N GLU A 149 0.77 18.32 6.48
CA GLU A 149 -0.02 19.00 7.53
C GLU A 149 -1.17 19.85 6.95
N ASP A 150 -1.23 20.01 5.62
CA ASP A 150 -2.25 20.80 4.93
C ASP A 150 -3.61 20.09 4.92
N GLU A 151 -4.65 20.81 5.33
CA GLU A 151 -6.05 20.36 5.37
C GLU A 151 -6.61 20.02 3.99
N THR A 152 -6.21 20.74 2.95
CA THR A 152 -6.63 20.49 1.55
C THR A 152 -6.10 19.15 1.07
N LEU A 153 -4.83 18.86 1.34
CA LEU A 153 -4.20 17.57 1.03
C LEU A 153 -4.70 16.44 1.95
N ALA A 154 -5.35 16.76 3.08
CA ALA A 154 -6.05 15.77 3.88
C ALA A 154 -7.26 15.16 3.15
N TYR A 155 -7.91 15.88 2.23
CA TYR A 155 -8.94 15.30 1.35
C TYR A 155 -8.34 14.27 0.39
N ALA A 156 -7.15 14.53 -0.18
CA ALA A 156 -6.46 13.56 -1.03
C ALA A 156 -6.14 12.26 -0.25
N ARG A 157 -5.78 12.38 1.03
CA ARG A 157 -5.60 11.22 1.92
C ARG A 157 -6.90 10.43 2.06
N THR A 158 -8.04 11.09 2.26
CA THR A 158 -9.35 10.43 2.34
C THR A 158 -9.72 9.72 1.03
N VAL A 159 -9.44 10.33 -0.12
CA VAL A 159 -9.66 9.70 -1.43
C VAL A 159 -8.79 8.46 -1.61
N ALA A 160 -7.50 8.53 -1.26
CA ALA A 160 -6.60 7.38 -1.31
C ALA A 160 -7.07 6.25 -0.39
N TRP A 161 -7.53 6.60 0.82
CA TRP A 161 -8.09 5.64 1.77
C TRP A 161 -9.33 4.93 1.21
N TRP A 162 -10.32 5.68 0.70
CA TRP A 162 -11.53 5.10 0.12
C TRP A 162 -11.23 4.27 -1.13
N THR A 163 -10.27 4.68 -1.95
CA THR A 163 -9.84 3.92 -3.13
C THR A 163 -9.40 2.51 -2.75
N GLY A 164 -8.61 2.36 -1.69
CA GLY A 164 -8.20 1.04 -1.18
C GLY A 164 -9.40 0.21 -0.70
N ASN A 165 -10.28 0.80 0.10
CA ASN A 165 -11.46 0.10 0.65
C ASN A 165 -12.45 -0.33 -0.43
N ILE A 166 -12.82 0.57 -1.35
CA ILE A 166 -13.72 0.29 -2.47
C ILE A 166 -13.13 -0.81 -3.36
N THR A 167 -11.81 -0.82 -3.56
CA THR A 167 -11.13 -1.87 -4.33
C THR A 167 -11.27 -3.25 -3.68
N CYS A 168 -11.11 -3.35 -2.36
CA CYS A 168 -11.31 -4.61 -1.65
C CYS A 168 -12.77 -5.07 -1.69
N ILE A 169 -13.72 -4.14 -1.47
CA ILE A 169 -15.16 -4.41 -1.57
C ILE A 169 -15.51 -4.89 -2.98
N TYR A 170 -15.00 -4.23 -4.01
CA TYR A 170 -15.15 -4.63 -5.40
C TYR A 170 -14.62 -6.06 -5.64
N GLY A 171 -13.44 -6.39 -5.11
CA GLY A 171 -12.87 -7.74 -5.19
C GLY A 171 -13.78 -8.79 -4.55
N LEU A 172 -14.31 -8.52 -3.35
CA LEU A 172 -15.24 -9.40 -2.65
C LEU A 172 -16.54 -9.60 -3.42
N VAL A 173 -17.14 -8.53 -3.96
CA VAL A 173 -18.34 -8.60 -4.80
C VAL A 173 -18.07 -9.41 -6.07
N LYS A 174 -16.88 -9.27 -6.67
CA LYS A 174 -16.50 -10.08 -7.84
C LYS A 174 -16.35 -11.55 -7.46
N ALA A 175 -15.66 -11.87 -6.37
CA ALA A 175 -15.54 -13.24 -5.87
C ALA A 175 -16.93 -13.88 -5.67
N ALA A 176 -17.85 -13.17 -5.02
CA ALA A 176 -19.23 -13.64 -4.83
C ALA A 176 -19.92 -13.93 -6.18
N ARG A 177 -19.74 -13.08 -7.20
CA ARG A 177 -20.31 -13.35 -8.54
C ARG A 177 -19.71 -14.57 -9.21
N PHE A 178 -18.39 -14.79 -9.09
CA PHE A 178 -17.74 -15.97 -9.65
C PHE A 178 -18.23 -17.25 -8.97
N LEU A 179 -18.37 -17.25 -7.64
CA LEU A 179 -18.92 -18.38 -6.88
C LEU A 179 -20.38 -18.71 -7.27
N ASN A 180 -21.19 -17.68 -7.53
CA ASN A 180 -22.62 -17.85 -7.80
C ASN A 180 -22.99 -17.92 -9.29
N HIS A 181 -22.02 -17.91 -10.21
CA HIS A 181 -22.26 -17.90 -11.66
C HIS A 181 -23.12 -19.09 -12.13
N GLY A 182 -23.06 -20.24 -11.44
CA GLY A 182 -23.84 -21.44 -11.75
C GLY A 182 -25.22 -21.53 -11.07
N VAL A 183 -25.49 -20.72 -10.05
CA VAL A 183 -26.69 -20.86 -9.20
C VAL A 183 -27.98 -20.57 -9.96
N ALA A 184 -27.98 -19.55 -10.81
CA ALA A 184 -29.12 -19.23 -11.66
C ALA A 184 -29.40 -20.30 -12.73
N ALA A 185 -28.40 -21.14 -13.04
CA ALA A 185 -28.49 -22.23 -14.02
C ALA A 185 -28.69 -23.61 -13.35
N GLY A 186 -28.99 -23.65 -12.04
CA GLY A 186 -29.23 -24.89 -11.30
C GLY A 186 -27.97 -25.70 -10.96
N SER A 187 -26.78 -25.14 -11.20
CA SER A 187 -25.53 -25.71 -10.70
C SER A 187 -25.28 -25.20 -9.28
N PRO A 188 -24.87 -26.06 -8.32
CA PRO A 188 -24.54 -25.61 -6.97
C PRO A 188 -23.43 -24.53 -7.00
N ALA A 189 -23.54 -23.53 -6.12
CA ALA A 189 -22.47 -22.56 -5.88
C ALA A 189 -21.35 -23.24 -5.09
N LEU A 190 -20.43 -23.88 -5.83
CA LEU A 190 -19.48 -24.87 -5.30
C LEU A 190 -20.15 -26.08 -4.63
#